data_AF-A0A0G3M0D2-F1
#
_entry.id   AF-A0A0G3M0D2-F1
#
_cell.length_a   1.000
_cell.length_b   1.000
_cell.length_c   1.000
_cell.angle_alpha   90.00
_cell.angle_beta   90.00
_cell.angle_gamma   90.00
#
_symmetry.space_group_name_H-M   'P 1'
#
loop_
_entity.id
_entity.type
_entity.pdbx_description
1 polymer ?
#
loop_
_entity_poly.entity_id
_entity_poly.type
_entity_poly.pdbx_seq_one_letter_code
_entity_poly.pdbx_strand_id
1 'polypeptide(L)'
;MLLHKKTTNIIKMKNKLFTFALLSASSLSLAQVGINTGLPSATLDVTGFPAMSSKLDGIIAPRLTGAELRAKTYTSAQTGAIVYVTLAESAPAGQTVDVVAPGYYYFDGTKWGSLSADWRILGNTGTIATTAPLGSDVTSGNYLGTNDGQNIVLVTQKNVKGILDVNGTLQGGNANSATGPFASFTWGSNNVLANSTSSNIALGKDNTVSAQGNFPAVAIGLGNKATNGAKIIGNSNTASGANNLVLGNSNTITGIIGVTVGNSNTNNGGIIFGTGNTASSNNIAIGSGNTASGIEAIAIGVSTQAAAGQTAYGNTAHVFTGKNGAVTDVGINMTPSAANFADLEVSKAIQIRGVASPANAACATVDEGAIRYNTTTKTHEGCNGSNWKPLY
;
A
#
# COMPACT_ATOMS: atom_id res chain seq x y z
N MET A 1 -24.78 -80.22 82.32
CA MET A 1 -23.60 -79.44 81.87
C MET A 1 -23.79 -78.94 80.43
N LEU A 2 -24.90 -78.22 80.17
CA LEU A 2 -25.23 -77.65 78.85
C LEU A 2 -24.45 -76.34 78.56
N LEU A 3 -23.80 -75.78 79.58
CA LEU A 3 -23.06 -74.51 79.48
C LEU A 3 -21.72 -74.64 78.76
N HIS A 4 -21.06 -75.81 78.83
CA HIS A 4 -19.71 -76.00 78.26
C HIS A 4 -19.70 -76.23 76.73
N LYS A 5 -20.78 -76.77 76.15
CA LYS A 5 -20.88 -77.00 74.69
C LYS A 5 -21.25 -75.71 73.92
N LYS A 6 -21.88 -74.75 74.60
CA LYS A 6 -22.31 -73.46 74.01
C LYS A 6 -21.13 -72.50 73.81
N THR A 7 -20.19 -72.46 74.75
CA THR A 7 -18.99 -71.60 74.69
C THR A 7 -17.99 -72.03 73.61
N THR A 8 -17.78 -73.33 73.39
CA THR A 8 -16.84 -73.82 72.36
C THR A 8 -17.31 -73.53 70.93
N ASN A 9 -18.62 -73.58 70.66
CA ASN A 9 -19.18 -73.23 69.35
C ASN A 9 -19.17 -71.72 69.09
N ILE A 10 -19.37 -70.89 70.12
CA ILE A 10 -19.29 -69.43 70.00
C ILE A 10 -17.84 -68.98 69.70
N ILE A 11 -16.83 -69.61 70.30
CA ILE A 11 -15.42 -69.30 70.04
C ILE A 11 -15.00 -69.77 68.63
N LYS A 12 -15.45 -70.95 68.17
CA LYS A 12 -15.22 -71.43 66.80
C LYS A 12 -15.93 -70.58 65.73
N MET A 13 -17.11 -70.04 66.01
CA MET A 13 -17.80 -69.09 65.10
C MET A 13 -17.16 -67.70 65.11
N LYS A 14 -16.66 -67.19 66.25
CA LYS A 14 -15.95 -65.91 66.31
C LYS A 14 -14.64 -65.92 65.51
N ASN A 15 -13.87 -67.01 65.53
CA ASN A 15 -12.67 -67.09 64.70
C ASN A 15 -12.99 -67.11 63.20
N LYS A 16 -14.02 -67.87 62.77
CA LYS A 16 -14.45 -67.90 61.35
C LYS A 16 -15.06 -66.59 60.87
N LEU A 17 -15.86 -65.92 61.71
CA LEU A 17 -16.47 -64.63 61.41
C LEU A 17 -15.40 -63.53 61.31
N PHE A 18 -14.37 -63.59 62.16
CA PHE A 18 -13.22 -62.68 62.10
C PHE A 18 -12.38 -62.91 60.85
N THR A 19 -12.21 -64.17 60.42
CA THR A 19 -11.47 -64.47 59.17
C THR A 19 -12.27 -64.04 57.94
N PHE A 20 -13.60 -64.21 57.94
CA PHE A 20 -14.47 -63.77 56.84
C PHE A 20 -14.54 -62.25 56.75
N ALA A 21 -14.58 -61.54 57.88
CA ALA A 21 -14.52 -60.07 57.94
C ALA A 21 -13.15 -59.50 57.51
N LEU A 22 -12.05 -60.21 57.80
CA LEU A 22 -10.73 -59.83 57.30
C LEU A 22 -10.60 -60.05 55.78
N LEU A 23 -11.25 -61.08 55.24
CA LEU A 23 -11.25 -61.37 53.80
C LEU A 23 -12.12 -60.38 53.00
N SER A 24 -13.26 -59.94 53.55
CA SER A 24 -14.12 -58.92 52.91
C SER A 24 -13.63 -57.48 53.08
N ALA A 25 -12.66 -57.23 53.97
CA ALA A 25 -11.96 -55.95 54.07
C ALA A 25 -10.86 -55.76 53.00
N SER A 26 -10.52 -56.80 52.23
CA SER A 26 -9.37 -56.80 51.30
C SER A 26 -9.67 -56.38 49.86
N SER A 27 -10.89 -55.92 49.53
CA SER A 27 -11.27 -55.62 48.14
C SER A 27 -11.96 -54.28 47.92
N LEU A 28 -11.42 -53.21 48.52
CA LEU A 28 -11.58 -51.85 47.98
C LEU A 28 -10.23 -51.34 47.48
N SER A 29 -9.55 -52.12 46.64
CA SER A 29 -8.47 -51.57 45.83
C SER A 29 -9.10 -50.62 44.82
N LEU A 30 -8.92 -49.32 45.04
CA LEU A 30 -9.23 -48.33 44.03
C LEU A 30 -8.44 -48.70 42.77
N ALA A 31 -9.10 -48.77 41.62
CA ALA A 31 -8.53 -49.30 40.37
C ALA A 31 -7.50 -48.35 39.70
N GLN A 32 -6.83 -47.49 40.45
CA GLN A 32 -5.78 -46.62 39.94
C GLN A 32 -4.42 -47.34 39.97
N VAL A 33 -3.65 -47.19 38.89
CA VAL A 33 -2.27 -47.62 38.79
C VAL A 33 -1.37 -46.43 39.11
N GLY A 34 -0.78 -46.44 40.31
CA GLY A 34 0.31 -45.55 40.67
C GLY A 34 1.65 -46.16 40.29
N ILE A 35 2.45 -45.47 39.49
CA ILE A 35 3.86 -45.78 39.28
C ILE A 35 4.67 -44.72 40.01
N ASN A 36 5.45 -45.17 40.99
CA ASN A 36 6.28 -44.29 41.82
C ASN A 36 5.50 -43.24 42.65
N THR A 37 4.21 -43.49 42.91
CA THR A 37 3.37 -42.72 43.85
C THR A 37 2.47 -43.66 44.64
N GLY A 38 2.34 -43.42 45.95
CA GLY A 38 1.42 -44.15 46.82
C GLY A 38 0.01 -43.58 46.85
N LEU A 39 -0.20 -42.39 46.28
CA LEU A 39 -1.46 -41.65 46.25
C LEU A 39 -1.75 -41.21 44.81
N PRO A 40 -2.07 -42.15 43.90
CA PRO A 40 -2.34 -41.81 42.51
C PRO A 40 -3.55 -40.88 42.39
N SER A 41 -3.37 -39.76 41.70
CA SER A 41 -4.43 -38.75 41.47
C SER A 41 -5.19 -38.96 40.16
N ALA A 42 -4.81 -39.97 39.37
CA ALA A 42 -5.45 -40.38 38.13
C ALA A 42 -5.46 -41.91 37.99
N THR A 43 -6.24 -42.45 37.05
CA THR A 43 -6.29 -43.91 36.79
C THR A 43 -4.92 -44.50 36.43
N LEU A 44 -4.05 -43.71 35.79
CA LEU A 44 -2.62 -43.95 35.70
C LEU A 44 -1.91 -42.68 36.15
N ASP A 45 -1.17 -42.75 37.26
CA ASP A 45 -0.36 -41.65 37.77
C ASP A 45 1.10 -42.09 37.84
N VAL A 46 1.97 -41.41 37.09
CA VAL A 46 3.40 -41.71 37.02
C VAL A 46 4.15 -40.51 37.57
N THR A 47 4.70 -40.66 38.77
CA THR A 47 5.50 -39.60 39.42
C THR A 47 6.97 -39.79 39.09
N GLY A 48 7.67 -38.71 38.69
CA GLY A 48 9.10 -38.73 38.39
C GLY A 48 10.01 -38.62 39.61
N PHE A 49 11.33 -38.63 39.38
CA PHE A 49 12.36 -38.36 40.38
C PHE A 49 13.17 -37.10 40.01
N PRO A 50 12.61 -35.89 40.21
CA PRO A 50 13.14 -34.65 39.63
C PRO A 50 14.57 -34.29 40.08
N ALA A 51 15.02 -34.79 41.23
CA ALA A 51 16.35 -34.52 41.78
C ALA A 51 17.43 -35.55 41.39
N MET A 52 17.08 -36.63 40.70
CA MET A 52 17.99 -37.75 40.42
C MET A 52 18.28 -37.87 38.93
N SER A 53 19.39 -37.31 38.47
CA SER A 53 19.76 -37.26 37.04
C SER A 53 20.01 -38.62 36.37
N SER A 54 20.19 -39.69 37.14
CA SER A 54 20.30 -41.06 36.63
C SER A 54 18.94 -41.73 36.38
N LYS A 55 17.84 -41.09 36.79
CA LYS A 55 16.48 -41.56 36.52
C LYS A 55 15.88 -40.74 35.38
N LEU A 56 15.61 -41.43 34.28
CA LEU A 56 15.04 -40.85 33.08
C LEU A 56 13.52 -40.95 33.16
N ASP A 57 12.89 -39.91 33.70
CA ASP A 57 11.43 -39.85 33.87
C ASP A 57 10.71 -39.78 32.51
N GLY A 58 9.62 -40.52 32.33
CA GLY A 58 8.78 -40.46 31.14
C GLY A 58 7.88 -41.67 30.93
N ILE A 59 6.96 -41.56 29.98
CA ILE A 59 6.13 -42.67 29.49
C ILE A 59 6.44 -42.84 28.00
N ILE A 60 6.86 -44.04 27.61
CA ILE A 60 7.03 -44.39 26.19
C ILE A 60 5.74 -45.06 25.72
N ALA A 61 4.98 -44.38 24.86
CA ALA A 61 3.80 -44.97 24.24
C ALA A 61 4.18 -46.12 23.29
N PRO A 62 3.24 -47.03 22.96
CA PRO A 62 3.47 -48.06 21.94
C PRO A 62 4.00 -47.46 20.63
N ARG A 63 5.05 -48.06 20.09
CA ARG A 63 5.73 -47.62 18.87
C ARG A 63 5.24 -48.43 17.68
N LEU A 64 4.83 -47.76 16.62
CA LEU A 64 4.32 -48.38 15.38
C LEU A 64 4.81 -47.58 14.18
N THR A 65 5.02 -48.20 13.03
CA THR A 65 5.10 -47.48 11.74
C THR A 65 3.70 -47.04 11.30
N GLY A 66 3.59 -46.07 10.39
CA GLY A 66 2.32 -45.65 9.82
C GLY A 66 1.54 -46.82 9.19
N ALA A 67 2.26 -47.72 8.51
CA ALA A 67 1.69 -48.93 7.90
C ALA A 67 1.12 -49.91 8.95
N GLU A 68 1.85 -50.15 10.04
CA GLU A 68 1.38 -51.00 11.15
C GLU A 68 0.17 -50.39 11.88
N LEU A 69 0.13 -49.05 11.98
CA LEU A 69 -1.01 -48.34 12.55
C LEU A 69 -2.24 -48.44 11.63
N ARG A 70 -2.06 -48.30 10.31
CA ARG A 70 -3.12 -48.42 9.30
C ARG A 70 -3.68 -49.84 9.19
N ALA A 71 -2.87 -50.86 9.46
CA ALA A 71 -3.32 -52.25 9.45
C ALA A 71 -4.30 -52.57 10.59
N LYS A 72 -4.49 -51.66 11.55
CA LYS A 72 -5.40 -51.80 12.68
C LYS A 72 -6.63 -50.91 12.51
N THR A 73 -7.76 -51.40 12.98
CA THR A 73 -9.00 -50.62 13.03
C THR A 73 -9.30 -50.25 14.48
N TYR A 74 -9.22 -48.96 14.78
CA TYR A 74 -9.58 -48.42 16.10
C TYR A 74 -11.05 -48.02 16.10
N THR A 75 -11.71 -48.22 17.23
CA THR A 75 -13.13 -47.85 17.43
C THR A 75 -13.24 -46.73 18.44
N SER A 76 -14.44 -46.17 18.63
CA SER A 76 -14.69 -45.15 19.65
C SER A 76 -14.29 -45.58 21.08
N ALA A 77 -14.18 -46.88 21.35
CA ALA A 77 -13.69 -47.40 22.63
C ALA A 77 -12.20 -47.10 22.90
N GLN A 78 -11.43 -46.69 21.88
CA GLN A 78 -10.02 -46.31 22.00
C GLN A 78 -9.78 -44.81 21.80
N THR A 79 -10.82 -43.97 21.82
CA THR A 79 -10.65 -42.51 21.79
C THR A 79 -9.74 -42.07 22.93
N GLY A 80 -8.71 -41.27 22.61
CA GLY A 80 -7.67 -40.85 23.54
C GLY A 80 -6.46 -41.80 23.63
N ALA A 81 -6.44 -42.93 22.90
CA ALA A 81 -5.26 -43.77 22.80
C ALA A 81 -4.09 -42.99 22.18
N ILE A 82 -2.89 -43.14 22.73
CA ILE A 82 -1.67 -42.47 22.28
C ILE A 82 -0.68 -43.51 21.75
N VAL A 83 -0.06 -43.22 20.61
CA VAL A 83 1.03 -44.01 20.03
C VAL A 83 2.16 -43.10 19.59
N TYR A 84 3.35 -43.66 19.48
CA TYR A 84 4.47 -43.00 18.79
C TYR A 84 4.64 -43.65 17.43
N VAL A 85 4.44 -42.89 16.36
CA VAL A 85 4.69 -43.33 14.99
C VAL A 85 6.17 -43.17 14.69
N THR A 86 6.86 -44.25 14.32
CA THR A 86 8.30 -44.27 14.05
C THR A 86 8.65 -43.94 12.60
N LEU A 87 7.71 -44.18 11.67
CA LEU A 87 7.85 -43.90 10.25
C LEU A 87 6.49 -43.46 9.70
N ALA A 88 6.47 -42.44 8.83
CA ALA A 88 5.25 -41.94 8.20
C ALA A 88 4.48 -43.03 7.43
N GLU A 89 3.18 -42.85 7.26
CA GLU A 89 2.40 -43.63 6.31
C GLU A 89 2.73 -43.20 4.87
N SER A 90 3.08 -44.17 4.03
CA SER A 90 3.41 -43.96 2.61
C SER A 90 2.21 -43.58 1.72
N ALA A 91 1.00 -44.02 2.10
CA ALA A 91 -0.24 -43.68 1.42
C ALA A 91 -1.33 -43.33 2.46
N PRO A 92 -1.29 -42.12 3.05
CA PRO A 92 -2.19 -41.72 4.13
C PRO A 92 -3.66 -41.73 3.66
N ALA A 93 -4.50 -42.48 4.37
CA ALA A 93 -5.94 -42.58 4.09
C ALA A 93 -6.69 -43.05 5.36
N GLY A 94 -8.02 -42.89 5.37
CA GLY A 94 -8.87 -43.36 6.45
C GLY A 94 -8.41 -42.84 7.83
N GLN A 95 -8.28 -43.74 8.80
CA GLN A 95 -7.88 -43.38 10.17
C GLN A 95 -6.45 -42.83 10.26
N THR A 96 -5.57 -43.09 9.29
CA THR A 96 -4.17 -42.63 9.29
C THR A 96 -3.90 -41.52 8.27
N VAL A 97 -4.95 -40.88 7.73
CA VAL A 97 -4.82 -39.79 6.75
C VAL A 97 -3.87 -38.66 7.18
N ASP A 98 -3.75 -38.47 8.49
CA ASP A 98 -2.98 -37.41 9.11
C ASP A 98 -1.57 -37.86 9.60
N VAL A 99 -1.22 -39.14 9.42
CA VAL A 99 0.02 -39.76 9.91
C VAL A 99 1.14 -39.63 8.87
N VAL A 100 1.61 -38.40 8.66
CA VAL A 100 2.53 -38.06 7.55
C VAL A 100 3.99 -37.89 7.96
N ALA A 101 4.30 -38.05 9.25
CA ALA A 101 5.65 -37.95 9.80
C ALA A 101 5.79 -38.81 11.07
N PRO A 102 7.01 -39.23 11.44
CA PRO A 102 7.27 -39.77 12.77
C PRO A 102 6.87 -38.77 13.87
N GLY A 103 6.25 -39.25 14.94
CA GLY A 103 5.78 -38.38 16.03
C GLY A 103 4.74 -39.04 16.94
N TYR A 104 4.30 -38.33 17.96
CA TYR A 104 3.21 -38.78 18.83
C TYR A 104 1.85 -38.46 18.19
N TYR A 105 0.94 -39.44 18.21
CA TYR A 105 -0.42 -39.31 17.70
C TYR A 105 -1.43 -39.79 18.74
N TYR A 106 -2.60 -39.18 18.77
CA TYR A 106 -3.75 -39.65 19.55
C TYR A 106 -4.92 -40.00 18.63
N PHE A 107 -5.72 -40.97 19.03
CA PHE A 107 -6.94 -41.33 18.31
C PHE A 107 -8.10 -40.43 18.75
N ASP A 108 -8.68 -39.65 17.84
CA ASP A 108 -9.78 -38.72 18.15
C ASP A 108 -11.18 -39.37 18.16
N GLY A 109 -11.24 -40.68 17.91
CA GLY A 109 -12.47 -41.44 17.73
C GLY A 109 -12.82 -41.74 16.27
N THR A 110 -12.17 -41.04 15.34
CA THR A 110 -12.34 -41.22 13.88
C THR A 110 -11.01 -41.46 13.16
N LYS A 111 -9.95 -40.74 13.55
CA LYS A 111 -8.61 -40.80 12.95
C LYS A 111 -7.52 -40.49 13.97
N TRP A 112 -6.27 -40.65 13.55
CA TRP A 112 -5.07 -40.35 14.31
C TRP A 112 -4.62 -38.90 14.07
N GLY A 113 -4.79 -38.04 15.07
CA GLY A 113 -4.30 -36.67 15.06
C GLY A 113 -2.91 -36.55 15.68
N SER A 114 -2.03 -35.74 15.09
CA SER A 114 -0.73 -35.43 15.71
C SER A 114 -0.96 -34.74 17.05
N LEU A 115 -0.17 -35.13 18.07
CA LEU A 115 -0.08 -34.41 19.34
C LEU A 115 0.85 -33.19 19.26
N SER A 116 1.58 -33.01 18.15
CA SER A 116 2.32 -31.76 17.93
C SER A 116 1.36 -30.65 17.51
N ALA A 117 1.49 -29.49 18.16
CA ALA A 117 0.70 -28.28 17.88
C ALA A 117 1.22 -27.54 16.63
N ASP A 118 1.74 -28.26 15.65
CA ASP A 118 2.34 -27.63 14.47
C ASP A 118 1.26 -27.26 13.47
N TRP A 119 1.25 -25.98 13.08
CA TRP A 119 0.41 -25.48 12.00
C TRP A 119 0.76 -26.25 10.72
N ARG A 120 -0.20 -27.02 10.20
CA ARG A 120 0.00 -27.78 8.97
C ARG A 120 0.34 -26.83 7.81
N ILE A 121 1.28 -27.25 6.97
CA ILE A 121 1.70 -26.57 5.73
C ILE A 121 0.63 -26.69 4.61
N LEU A 122 -0.49 -27.39 4.86
CA LEU A 122 -1.55 -27.62 3.87
C LEU A 122 -2.39 -26.36 3.55
N GLY A 123 -2.11 -25.22 4.19
CA GLY A 123 -2.80 -23.96 3.96
C GLY A 123 -4.29 -24.06 4.26
N ASN A 124 -5.12 -23.34 3.49
CA ASN A 124 -6.58 -23.31 3.62
C ASN A 124 -7.30 -24.30 2.66
N THR A 125 -6.59 -25.30 2.13
CA THR A 125 -7.18 -26.31 1.22
C THR A 125 -8.35 -27.03 1.89
N GLY A 126 -9.51 -27.06 1.23
CA GLY A 126 -10.73 -27.70 1.76
C GLY A 126 -11.57 -26.85 2.71
N THR A 127 -11.21 -25.57 2.90
CA THR A 127 -12.03 -24.61 3.67
C THR A 127 -13.01 -23.85 2.78
N ILE A 128 -14.18 -23.48 3.33
CA ILE A 128 -15.16 -22.59 2.69
C ILE A 128 -15.00 -21.21 3.33
N ALA A 129 -14.75 -20.17 2.53
CA ALA A 129 -14.63 -18.79 3.02
C ALA A 129 -15.99 -18.18 3.38
N THR A 130 -16.01 -17.20 4.28
CA THR A 130 -17.22 -16.39 4.57
C THR A 130 -17.69 -15.62 3.34
N THR A 131 -19.01 -15.43 3.22
CA THR A 131 -19.65 -14.58 2.20
C THR A 131 -20.24 -13.29 2.81
N ALA A 132 -19.94 -12.98 4.07
CA ALA A 132 -20.41 -11.75 4.71
C ALA A 132 -19.87 -10.51 3.96
N PRO A 133 -20.71 -9.49 3.68
CA PRO A 133 -20.26 -8.27 3.03
C PRO A 133 -19.41 -7.42 3.97
N LEU A 134 -18.63 -6.49 3.40
CA LEU A 134 -17.80 -5.56 4.16
C LEU A 134 -18.64 -4.79 5.20
N GLY A 135 -18.21 -4.80 6.46
CA GLY A 135 -18.88 -4.10 7.57
C GLY A 135 -20.02 -4.87 8.23
N SER A 136 -20.24 -6.15 7.90
CA SER A 136 -21.22 -7.02 8.57
C SER A 136 -20.54 -8.13 9.38
N ASP A 137 -21.24 -8.63 10.40
CA ASP A 137 -20.77 -9.75 11.22
C ASP A 137 -20.61 -11.03 10.40
N VAL A 138 -19.53 -11.77 10.67
CA VAL A 138 -19.30 -13.10 10.09
C VAL A 138 -20.01 -14.15 10.95
N THR A 139 -21.11 -14.72 10.44
CA THR A 139 -21.89 -15.76 11.14
C THR A 139 -21.57 -17.19 10.69
N SER A 140 -20.91 -17.35 9.53
CA SER A 140 -20.50 -18.65 8.97
C SER A 140 -19.31 -18.53 8.02
N GLY A 141 -18.62 -19.64 7.76
CA GLY A 141 -17.44 -19.70 6.91
C GLY A 141 -16.13 -19.32 7.63
N ASN A 142 -15.00 -19.57 6.96
CA ASN A 142 -13.66 -19.28 7.49
C ASN A 142 -13.20 -17.87 7.08
N TYR A 143 -12.42 -17.22 7.94
CA TYR A 143 -11.81 -15.91 7.69
C TYR A 143 -10.45 -15.82 8.38
N LEU A 144 -9.61 -14.88 7.94
CA LEU A 144 -8.39 -14.48 8.63
C LEU A 144 -8.66 -13.19 9.39
N GLY A 145 -8.88 -13.30 10.70
CA GLY A 145 -9.13 -12.14 11.54
C GLY A 145 -9.55 -12.48 12.95
N THR A 146 -10.05 -11.47 13.66
CA THR A 146 -10.55 -11.53 15.04
C THR A 146 -12.09 -11.58 15.03
N ASN A 147 -12.71 -12.28 15.98
CA ASN A 147 -14.17 -12.25 16.23
C ASN A 147 -14.55 -11.42 17.45
N ASP A 148 -13.57 -10.75 18.06
CA ASP A 148 -13.72 -9.87 19.19
C ASP A 148 -13.25 -8.45 18.82
N GLY A 149 -13.31 -7.53 19.77
CA GLY A 149 -12.89 -6.14 19.60
C GLY A 149 -11.38 -5.93 19.50
N GLN A 150 -10.64 -6.90 18.96
CA GLN A 150 -9.18 -6.87 18.86
C GLN A 150 -8.73 -6.62 17.43
N ASN A 151 -7.57 -6.00 17.28
CA ASN A 151 -6.97 -5.74 15.96
C ASN A 151 -6.30 -7.00 15.40
N ILE A 152 -6.21 -7.10 14.07
CA ILE A 152 -5.31 -8.06 13.41
C ILE A 152 -3.90 -7.46 13.39
N VAL A 153 -2.94 -8.13 14.03
CA VAL A 153 -1.56 -7.65 14.14
C VAL A 153 -0.63 -8.54 13.32
N LEU A 154 0.08 -7.95 12.37
CA LEU A 154 1.10 -8.59 11.55
C LEU A 154 2.48 -8.32 12.13
N VAL A 155 3.17 -9.37 12.60
CA VAL A 155 4.46 -9.28 13.28
C VAL A 155 5.54 -10.00 12.47
N THR A 156 6.69 -9.35 12.27
CA THR A 156 7.90 -10.00 11.77
C THR A 156 9.09 -9.60 12.64
N GLN A 157 10.04 -10.52 12.85
CA GLN A 157 11.19 -10.29 13.74
C GLN A 157 10.78 -9.83 15.15
N LYS A 158 9.66 -10.36 15.68
CA LYS A 158 9.07 -9.95 16.97
C LYS A 158 8.71 -8.45 17.04
N ASN A 159 8.52 -7.80 15.89
CA ASN A 159 8.15 -6.39 15.78
C ASN A 159 6.89 -6.22 14.92
N VAL A 160 5.95 -5.39 15.36
CA VAL A 160 4.70 -5.12 14.62
C VAL A 160 5.02 -4.36 13.33
N LYS A 161 4.60 -4.90 12.19
CA LYS A 161 4.78 -4.29 10.86
C LYS A 161 3.48 -3.86 10.21
N GLY A 162 2.35 -4.44 10.63
CA GLY A 162 1.03 -4.06 10.13
C GLY A 162 -0.06 -4.28 11.17
N ILE A 163 -1.09 -3.44 11.14
CA ILE A 163 -2.27 -3.55 11.99
C ILE A 163 -3.48 -3.27 11.09
N LEU A 164 -4.44 -4.19 11.02
CA LEU A 164 -5.81 -3.85 10.63
C LEU A 164 -6.61 -3.64 11.91
N ASP A 165 -6.95 -2.39 12.22
CA ASP A 165 -7.66 -2.07 13.45
C ASP A 165 -9.17 -2.32 13.35
N VAL A 166 -9.83 -2.33 14.50
CA VAL A 166 -11.29 -2.54 14.62
C VAL A 166 -12.14 -1.52 13.85
N ASN A 167 -11.57 -0.38 13.46
CA ASN A 167 -12.25 0.65 12.67
C ASN A 167 -12.02 0.49 11.16
N GLY A 168 -11.27 -0.54 10.73
CA GLY A 168 -10.96 -0.80 9.33
C GLY A 168 -9.72 -0.08 8.79
N THR A 169 -8.89 0.52 9.64
CA THR A 169 -7.65 1.18 9.21
C THR A 169 -6.54 0.14 9.04
N LEU A 170 -5.97 0.06 7.83
CA LEU A 170 -4.72 -0.67 7.61
C LEU A 170 -3.52 0.24 7.86
N GLN A 171 -2.84 0.03 8.99
CA GLN A 171 -1.59 0.68 9.34
C GLN A 171 -0.43 -0.24 8.95
N GLY A 172 0.59 0.29 8.30
CA GLY A 172 1.81 -0.43 7.94
C GLY A 172 3.04 0.40 8.25
N GLY A 173 4.12 -0.20 8.75
CA GLY A 173 5.26 0.58 9.22
C GLY A 173 6.46 -0.23 9.73
N ASN A 174 7.53 0.48 10.06
CA ASN A 174 8.69 -0.03 10.78
C ASN A 174 9.00 0.88 11.98
N ALA A 175 9.86 0.46 12.91
CA ALA A 175 10.23 1.28 14.06
C ALA A 175 10.91 2.58 13.62
N ASN A 176 10.52 3.72 14.21
CA ASN A 176 11.11 5.04 13.93
C ASN A 176 12.62 5.12 14.20
N SER A 177 13.14 4.25 15.07
CA SER A 177 14.56 4.16 15.43
C SER A 177 15.35 3.13 14.61
N ALA A 178 14.72 2.46 13.64
CA ALA A 178 15.41 1.49 12.78
C ALA A 178 16.36 2.21 11.82
N THR A 179 17.65 1.85 11.85
CA THR A 179 18.60 2.18 10.79
C THR A 179 18.41 1.18 9.65
N GLY A 180 18.15 1.68 8.44
CA GLY A 180 17.83 0.84 7.28
C GLY A 180 16.60 1.36 6.54
N PRO A 181 16.00 0.54 5.67
CA PRO A 181 14.92 1.00 4.84
C PRO A 181 13.65 1.41 5.60
N PHE A 182 13.11 2.59 5.29
CA PHE A 182 11.82 3.07 5.82
C PHE A 182 10.65 2.32 5.18
N ALA A 183 9.46 2.39 5.81
CA ALA A 183 8.28 1.68 5.35
C ALA A 183 7.87 2.14 3.94
N SER A 184 7.71 1.19 3.03
CA SER A 184 7.24 1.43 1.66
C SER A 184 5.91 0.70 1.45
N PHE A 185 5.08 1.23 0.55
CA PHE A 185 3.81 0.62 0.20
C PHE A 185 3.78 0.30 -1.29
N THR A 186 3.52 -0.96 -1.62
CA THR A 186 3.30 -1.41 -2.99
C THR A 186 2.02 -2.21 -3.09
N TRP A 187 1.20 -1.89 -4.08
CA TRP A 187 -0.05 -2.58 -4.33
C TRP A 187 -0.33 -2.66 -5.82
N GLY A 188 -0.85 -3.81 -6.27
CA GLY A 188 -1.13 -4.11 -7.66
C GLY A 188 -0.09 -5.09 -8.23
N SER A 189 0.24 -4.98 -9.52
CA SER A 189 1.01 -6.00 -10.24
C SER A 189 2.34 -5.47 -10.77
N ASN A 190 3.41 -6.25 -10.64
CA ASN A 190 4.73 -5.97 -11.23
C ASN A 190 5.34 -4.59 -10.88
N ASN A 191 5.00 -4.05 -9.72
CA ASN A 191 5.67 -2.84 -9.25
C ASN A 191 7.09 -3.17 -8.77
N VAL A 192 8.03 -2.26 -9.02
CA VAL A 192 9.46 -2.40 -8.66
C VAL A 192 9.86 -1.33 -7.66
N LEU A 193 10.37 -1.75 -6.52
CA LEU A 193 10.99 -0.88 -5.51
C LEU A 193 12.51 -1.00 -5.64
N ALA A 194 13.14 -0.01 -6.28
CA ALA A 194 14.56 -0.07 -6.61
C ALA A 194 15.49 0.38 -5.47
N ASN A 195 14.97 1.12 -4.49
CA ASN A 195 15.64 1.33 -3.21
C ASN A 195 14.59 1.39 -2.09
N SER A 196 15.04 1.19 -0.86
CA SER A 196 14.15 1.18 0.30
C SER A 196 14.65 2.07 1.44
N THR A 197 15.80 2.75 1.28
CA THR A 197 16.36 3.69 2.28
C THR A 197 15.43 4.86 2.61
N SER A 198 14.32 5.02 1.87
CA SER A 198 13.21 5.85 2.29
C SER A 198 11.84 5.36 1.84
N SER A 199 10.77 5.97 2.37
CA SER A 199 9.40 5.60 2.06
C SER A 199 9.12 5.79 0.57
N ASN A 200 8.56 4.78 -0.07
CA ASN A 200 8.20 4.80 -1.49
C ASN A 200 6.75 4.35 -1.64
N ILE A 201 6.00 4.88 -2.62
CA ILE A 201 4.64 4.42 -2.92
C ILE A 201 4.46 4.15 -4.41
N ALA A 202 4.18 2.89 -4.77
CA ALA A 202 3.83 2.47 -6.13
C ALA A 202 2.47 1.74 -6.15
N LEU A 203 1.46 2.33 -6.81
CA LEU A 203 0.09 1.78 -6.89
C LEU A 203 -0.36 1.62 -8.34
N GLY A 204 -0.91 0.45 -8.65
CA GLY A 204 -1.35 0.06 -9.99
C GLY A 204 -0.42 -0.99 -10.59
N LYS A 205 -0.04 -0.85 -11.86
CA LYS A 205 0.73 -1.87 -12.59
C LYS A 205 2.02 -1.31 -13.19
N ASP A 206 3.09 -2.11 -13.17
CA ASP A 206 4.38 -1.84 -13.83
C ASP A 206 5.04 -0.50 -13.40
N ASN A 207 4.77 -0.02 -12.18
CA ASN A 207 5.40 1.21 -11.69
C ASN A 207 6.78 0.91 -11.08
N THR A 208 7.74 1.80 -11.28
CA THR A 208 9.06 1.78 -10.64
C THR A 208 9.23 2.99 -9.74
N VAL A 209 9.59 2.75 -8.48
CA VAL A 209 9.86 3.80 -7.48
C VAL A 209 11.25 3.67 -6.87
N SER A 210 11.92 4.80 -6.66
CA SER A 210 13.21 4.90 -5.99
C SER A 210 13.34 6.26 -5.30
N ALA A 211 13.52 6.29 -4.00
CA ALA A 211 13.71 7.49 -3.20
C ALA A 211 15.08 8.14 -3.41
N GLN A 212 15.29 9.33 -2.83
CA GLN A 212 16.60 9.96 -2.71
C GLN A 212 16.75 10.48 -1.27
N GLY A 213 17.51 9.80 -0.41
CA GLY A 213 17.61 10.19 1.01
C GLY A 213 16.21 10.35 1.63
N ASN A 214 15.90 11.51 2.23
CA ASN A 214 14.59 11.78 2.81
C ASN A 214 13.49 12.16 1.81
N PHE A 215 13.74 12.08 0.50
CA PHE A 215 12.76 12.40 -0.53
C PHE A 215 12.08 11.13 -1.05
N PRO A 216 10.83 10.84 -0.62
CA PRO A 216 10.09 9.68 -1.08
C PRO A 216 9.76 9.78 -2.57
N ALA A 217 9.72 8.64 -3.27
CA ALA A 217 9.17 8.57 -4.61
C ALA A 217 7.71 8.08 -4.60
N VAL A 218 6.91 8.60 -5.52
CA VAL A 218 5.51 8.24 -5.71
C VAL A 218 5.25 7.93 -7.18
N ALA A 219 4.65 6.78 -7.46
CA ALA A 219 4.20 6.39 -8.78
C ALA A 219 2.80 5.76 -8.70
N ILE A 220 1.78 6.43 -9.24
CA ILE A 220 0.40 5.95 -9.21
C ILE A 220 -0.10 5.79 -10.65
N GLY A 221 -0.67 4.62 -10.97
CA GLY A 221 -1.24 4.30 -12.28
C GLY A 221 -0.49 3.16 -12.98
N LEU A 222 -0.12 3.36 -14.25
CA LEU A 222 0.46 2.32 -15.10
C LEU A 222 1.84 2.72 -15.63
N GLY A 223 2.86 1.87 -15.50
CA GLY A 223 4.12 2.02 -16.23
C GLY A 223 4.93 3.26 -15.87
N ASN A 224 4.70 3.89 -14.72
CA ASN A 224 5.43 5.10 -14.35
C ASN A 224 6.79 4.77 -13.75
N LYS A 225 7.83 5.54 -14.12
CA LYS A 225 9.19 5.42 -13.58
C LYS A 225 9.54 6.67 -12.78
N ALA A 226 9.30 6.63 -11.47
CA ALA A 226 9.58 7.71 -10.53
C ALA A 226 10.86 7.41 -9.74
N THR A 227 11.98 8.00 -10.16
CA THR A 227 13.30 7.72 -9.57
C THR A 227 13.86 8.92 -8.82
N ASN A 228 14.81 8.68 -7.92
CA ASN A 228 15.47 9.68 -7.08
C ASN A 228 14.47 10.65 -6.40
N GLY A 229 13.36 10.12 -5.89
CA GLY A 229 12.35 10.89 -5.18
C GLY A 229 11.33 11.63 -6.06
N ALA A 230 11.18 11.31 -7.34
CA ALA A 230 10.17 11.95 -8.20
C ALA A 230 8.72 11.55 -7.81
N LYS A 231 7.74 12.42 -8.11
CA LYS A 231 6.32 12.21 -7.82
C LYS A 231 5.52 12.18 -9.11
N ILE A 232 4.88 11.05 -9.39
CA ILE A 232 4.22 10.77 -10.66
C ILE A 232 2.83 10.17 -10.44
N ILE A 233 1.85 10.70 -11.16
CA ILE A 233 0.50 10.13 -11.26
C ILE A 233 0.09 10.07 -12.75
N GLY A 234 -0.31 8.88 -13.23
CA GLY A 234 -0.85 8.68 -14.58
C GLY A 234 -0.29 7.45 -15.28
N ASN A 235 0.04 7.56 -16.56
CA ASN A 235 0.49 6.43 -17.39
C ASN A 235 1.80 6.71 -18.13
N SER A 236 2.76 5.78 -18.04
CA SER A 236 3.97 5.77 -18.88
C SER A 236 4.82 7.04 -18.75
N ASN A 237 4.83 7.69 -17.59
CA ASN A 237 5.68 8.86 -17.37
C ASN A 237 7.02 8.44 -16.78
N THR A 238 8.09 9.18 -17.11
CA THR A 238 9.44 8.96 -16.56
C THR A 238 9.97 10.26 -15.96
N ALA A 239 10.41 10.22 -14.70
CA ALA A 239 11.08 11.34 -14.05
C ALA A 239 12.13 10.89 -13.03
N SER A 240 13.15 11.74 -12.83
CA SER A 240 14.22 11.54 -11.85
C SER A 240 14.47 12.84 -11.09
N GLY A 241 14.41 12.81 -9.76
CA GLY A 241 14.76 13.95 -8.91
C GLY A 241 13.65 14.35 -7.94
N ALA A 242 14.04 14.72 -6.72
CA ALA A 242 13.16 14.91 -5.59
C ALA A 242 12.05 15.96 -5.79
N ASN A 243 12.31 16.94 -6.66
CA ASN A 243 11.47 18.12 -6.86
C ASN A 243 10.65 18.07 -8.16
N ASN A 244 10.52 16.88 -8.75
CA ASN A 244 9.67 16.67 -9.92
C ASN A 244 8.24 16.28 -9.50
N LEU A 245 7.26 16.96 -10.08
CA LEU A 245 5.84 16.59 -10.04
C LEU A 245 5.31 16.38 -11.45
N VAL A 246 4.77 15.19 -11.71
CA VAL A 246 4.29 14.79 -13.04
C VAL A 246 2.88 14.23 -12.95
N LEU A 247 1.99 14.78 -13.78
CA LEU A 247 0.62 14.30 -13.92
C LEU A 247 0.30 14.07 -15.41
N GLY A 248 -0.23 12.90 -15.75
CA GLY A 248 -0.76 12.63 -17.10
C GLY A 248 -0.11 11.45 -17.80
N ASN A 249 0.20 11.57 -19.09
CA ASN A 249 0.53 10.43 -19.94
C ASN A 249 1.79 10.64 -20.76
N SER A 250 2.69 9.65 -20.80
CA SER A 250 3.86 9.63 -21.70
C SER A 250 4.79 10.84 -21.56
N ASN A 251 4.85 11.48 -20.38
CA ASN A 251 5.76 12.60 -20.16
C ASN A 251 7.18 12.11 -19.82
N THR A 252 8.18 12.80 -20.36
CA THR A 252 9.60 12.52 -20.12
C THR A 252 10.26 13.72 -19.45
N ILE A 253 10.73 13.52 -18.22
CA ILE A 253 11.38 14.57 -17.44
C ILE A 253 12.86 14.20 -17.31
N THR A 254 13.72 15.01 -17.93
CA THR A 254 15.18 14.85 -17.89
C THR A 254 15.85 15.74 -16.84
N GLY A 255 15.15 16.79 -16.39
CA GLY A 255 15.60 17.69 -15.33
C GLY A 255 15.36 17.12 -13.93
N ILE A 256 16.02 17.68 -12.92
CA ILE A 256 15.90 17.26 -11.51
C ILE A 256 14.82 18.01 -10.72
N ILE A 257 14.20 19.00 -11.35
CA ILE A 257 13.13 19.85 -10.82
C ILE A 257 12.14 20.16 -11.95
N GLY A 258 10.86 20.29 -11.62
CA GLY A 258 9.87 20.74 -12.60
C GLY A 258 8.46 20.29 -12.28
N VAL A 259 7.51 20.94 -12.94
CA VAL A 259 6.10 20.55 -12.92
C VAL A 259 5.69 20.24 -14.35
N THR A 260 5.15 19.04 -14.58
CA THR A 260 4.69 18.62 -15.90
C THR A 260 3.30 18.05 -15.80
N VAL A 261 2.34 18.67 -16.49
CA VAL A 261 0.95 18.22 -16.54
C VAL A 261 0.51 18.06 -17.98
N GLY A 262 0.05 16.86 -18.34
CA GLY A 262 -0.59 16.58 -19.62
C GLY A 262 0.02 15.40 -20.36
N ASN A 263 0.21 15.51 -21.68
CA ASN A 263 0.52 14.37 -22.54
C ASN A 263 1.79 14.58 -23.39
N SER A 264 2.67 13.60 -23.44
CA SER A 264 3.82 13.60 -24.37
C SER A 264 4.74 14.82 -24.26
N ASN A 265 4.90 15.38 -23.06
CA ASN A 265 5.79 16.52 -22.85
C ASN A 265 7.22 16.09 -22.53
N THR A 266 8.18 16.94 -22.88
CA THR A 266 9.60 16.80 -22.50
C THR A 266 10.02 17.97 -21.62
N ASN A 267 10.33 17.71 -20.34
CA ASN A 267 10.69 18.77 -19.40
C ASN A 267 12.11 18.57 -18.86
N ASN A 268 12.95 19.61 -18.99
CA ASN A 268 14.32 19.64 -18.51
C ASN A 268 14.57 20.76 -17.48
N GLY A 269 13.71 20.91 -16.48
CA GLY A 269 13.89 21.90 -15.41
C GLY A 269 12.87 23.03 -15.37
N GLY A 270 11.80 22.95 -16.16
CA GLY A 270 10.80 24.01 -16.35
C GLY A 270 9.41 23.64 -15.86
N ILE A 271 8.41 24.37 -16.36
CA ILE A 271 6.99 24.17 -16.07
C ILE A 271 6.26 23.91 -17.40
N ILE A 272 5.53 22.81 -17.46
CA ILE A 272 4.76 22.43 -18.65
C ILE A 272 3.32 22.10 -18.31
N PHE A 273 2.39 22.69 -19.06
CA PHE A 273 0.98 22.33 -19.06
C PHE A 273 0.46 22.12 -20.49
N GLY A 274 -0.01 20.91 -20.80
CA GLY A 274 -0.66 20.59 -22.07
C GLY A 274 -0.03 19.40 -22.79
N THR A 275 0.08 19.46 -24.12
CA THR A 275 0.46 18.30 -24.95
C THR A 275 1.67 18.58 -25.83
N GLY A 276 2.62 17.65 -25.91
CA GLY A 276 3.72 17.72 -26.88
C GLY A 276 4.66 18.90 -26.68
N ASN A 277 4.68 19.53 -25.50
CA ASN A 277 5.53 20.68 -25.26
C ASN A 277 6.93 20.27 -24.81
N THR A 278 7.90 21.13 -25.07
CA THR A 278 9.28 21.02 -24.59
C THR A 278 9.66 22.27 -23.81
N ALA A 279 10.21 22.11 -22.60
CA ALA A 279 10.75 23.22 -21.81
C ALA A 279 12.11 22.85 -21.22
N SER A 280 13.12 23.71 -21.40
CA SER A 280 14.38 23.62 -20.66
C SER A 280 14.29 24.27 -19.28
N SER A 281 15.41 24.29 -18.55
CA SER A 281 15.46 24.81 -17.18
C SER A 281 14.97 26.25 -17.11
N ASN A 282 14.18 26.57 -16.08
CA ASN A 282 13.64 27.91 -15.82
C ASN A 282 12.73 28.46 -16.93
N ASN A 283 12.12 27.59 -17.75
CA ASN A 283 11.21 27.98 -18.82
C ASN A 283 9.79 27.46 -18.59
N ILE A 284 8.84 28.07 -19.28
CA ILE A 284 7.41 27.72 -19.21
C ILE A 284 6.88 27.42 -20.61
N ALA A 285 6.22 26.27 -20.79
CA ALA A 285 5.53 25.94 -22.03
C ALA A 285 4.07 25.51 -21.73
N ILE A 286 3.10 26.23 -22.31
CA ILE A 286 1.67 26.01 -22.06
C ILE A 286 0.91 25.89 -23.38
N GLY A 287 0.16 24.79 -23.54
CA GLY A 287 -0.68 24.55 -24.71
C GLY A 287 -0.24 23.30 -25.48
N SER A 288 -0.10 23.38 -26.80
CA SER A 288 0.20 22.22 -27.65
C SER A 288 1.43 22.43 -28.52
N GLY A 289 2.40 21.52 -28.47
CA GLY A 289 3.55 21.52 -29.39
C GLY A 289 4.49 22.73 -29.23
N ASN A 290 4.49 23.39 -28.07
CA ASN A 290 5.35 24.55 -27.84
C ASN A 290 6.76 24.15 -27.42
N THR A 291 7.75 24.98 -27.75
CA THR A 291 9.14 24.81 -27.32
C THR A 291 9.62 26.09 -26.63
N ALA A 292 9.94 26.00 -25.34
CA ALA A 292 10.55 27.09 -24.57
C ALA A 292 12.00 26.71 -24.21
N SER A 293 12.95 27.35 -24.88
CA SER A 293 14.37 26.97 -24.85
C SER A 293 15.27 28.13 -24.44
N GLY A 294 16.39 27.82 -23.77
CA GLY A 294 17.27 28.82 -23.18
C GLY A 294 16.96 29.04 -21.71
N ILE A 295 17.00 30.29 -21.26
CA ILE A 295 16.69 30.73 -19.89
C ILE A 295 15.58 31.78 -19.99
N GLU A 296 14.61 31.76 -19.06
CA GLU A 296 13.51 32.74 -18.98
C GLU A 296 12.64 32.79 -20.25
N ALA A 297 12.51 31.66 -20.95
CA ALA A 297 11.64 31.52 -22.11
C ALA A 297 10.23 31.10 -21.69
N ILE A 298 9.21 31.75 -22.24
CA ILE A 298 7.79 31.42 -22.05
C ILE A 298 7.13 31.22 -23.42
N ALA A 299 6.60 30.03 -23.69
CA ALA A 299 5.88 29.74 -24.92
C ALA A 299 4.43 29.33 -24.61
N ILE A 300 3.46 30.08 -25.12
CA ILE A 300 2.03 29.87 -24.84
C ILE A 300 1.25 29.77 -26.16
N GLY A 301 0.44 28.72 -26.33
CA GLY A 301 -0.43 28.55 -27.50
C GLY A 301 -0.22 27.23 -28.22
N VAL A 302 -0.15 27.27 -29.55
CA VAL A 302 0.02 26.08 -30.40
C VAL A 302 1.25 26.25 -31.30
N SER A 303 2.15 25.28 -31.28
CA SER A 303 3.35 25.24 -32.12
C SER A 303 4.25 26.47 -31.98
N THR A 304 4.30 27.06 -30.78
CA THR A 304 5.04 28.29 -30.49
C THR A 304 6.48 27.97 -30.10
N GLN A 305 7.44 28.76 -30.55
CA GLN A 305 8.84 28.67 -30.14
C GLN A 305 9.26 29.96 -29.42
N ALA A 306 9.78 29.83 -28.20
CA ALA A 306 10.39 30.92 -27.45
C ALA A 306 11.87 30.59 -27.19
N ALA A 307 12.75 31.53 -27.55
CA ALA A 307 14.17 31.48 -27.23
C ALA A 307 14.45 32.18 -25.89
N ALA A 308 15.73 32.24 -25.50
CA ALA A 308 16.16 32.85 -24.23
C ALA A 308 15.63 34.29 -24.07
N GLY A 309 15.04 34.58 -22.90
CA GLY A 309 14.46 35.87 -22.57
C GLY A 309 13.19 36.24 -23.34
N GLN A 310 12.60 35.33 -24.12
CA GLN A 310 11.40 35.61 -24.90
C GLN A 310 10.14 35.10 -24.23
N THR A 311 9.07 35.90 -24.30
CA THR A 311 7.69 35.40 -24.16
C THR A 311 7.05 35.39 -25.55
N ALA A 312 6.74 34.20 -26.06
CA ALA A 312 6.09 34.01 -27.35
C ALA A 312 4.67 33.49 -27.16
N TYR A 313 3.73 34.06 -27.92
CA TYR A 313 2.35 33.61 -27.98
C TYR A 313 2.02 33.15 -29.41
N GLY A 314 1.56 31.91 -29.58
CA GLY A 314 1.26 31.33 -30.89
C GLY A 314 -0.20 30.94 -31.05
N ASN A 315 -1.05 31.93 -31.32
CA ASN A 315 -2.44 31.74 -31.75
C ASN A 315 -2.75 32.72 -32.89
N THR A 316 -3.84 32.47 -33.63
CA THR A 316 -4.27 33.38 -34.72
C THR A 316 -4.73 34.75 -34.22
N ALA A 317 -5.21 34.83 -32.98
CA ALA A 317 -5.67 36.07 -32.37
C ALA A 317 -5.26 36.14 -30.89
N HIS A 318 -4.82 37.32 -30.47
CA HIS A 318 -4.54 37.67 -29.08
C HIS A 318 -5.44 38.82 -28.69
N VAL A 319 -6.39 38.57 -27.79
CA VAL A 319 -7.39 39.55 -27.37
C VAL A 319 -7.15 39.89 -25.91
N PHE A 320 -6.97 41.18 -25.63
CA PHE A 320 -6.85 41.73 -24.29
C PHE A 320 -8.14 42.50 -23.98
N THR A 321 -8.83 42.13 -22.90
CA THR A 321 -10.14 42.69 -22.55
C THR A 321 -10.22 43.18 -21.12
N GLY A 322 -11.03 44.22 -20.93
CA GLY A 322 -11.40 44.77 -19.63
C GLY A 322 -11.86 43.77 -18.61
N LYS A 323 -11.35 43.88 -17.38
CA LYS A 323 -12.04 43.29 -16.23
C LYS A 323 -13.42 43.96 -16.13
N ASN A 324 -14.49 43.18 -16.25
CA ASN A 324 -15.89 43.65 -16.16
C ASN A 324 -16.22 44.81 -17.11
N GLY A 325 -15.62 44.83 -18.31
CA GLY A 325 -15.84 45.91 -19.30
C GLY A 325 -15.04 47.19 -19.06
N ALA A 326 -14.09 47.20 -18.12
CA ALA A 326 -13.17 48.32 -17.94
C ALA A 326 -12.28 48.53 -19.17
N VAL A 327 -11.73 49.73 -19.32
CA VAL A 327 -10.65 49.97 -20.29
C VAL A 327 -9.41 49.17 -19.86
N THR A 328 -8.73 48.53 -20.81
CA THR A 328 -7.44 47.88 -20.58
C THR A 328 -6.31 48.64 -21.22
N ASP A 329 -5.29 48.91 -20.41
CA ASP A 329 -4.00 49.36 -20.89
C ASP A 329 -3.06 48.15 -21.02
N VAL A 330 -2.43 48.01 -22.19
CA VAL A 330 -1.33 47.05 -22.39
C VAL A 330 -0.03 47.85 -22.42
N GLY A 331 0.70 47.84 -21.32
CA GLY A 331 2.03 48.44 -21.24
C GLY A 331 3.08 47.56 -21.90
N ILE A 332 3.91 48.14 -22.77
CA ILE A 332 5.13 47.51 -23.29
C ILE A 332 6.30 48.30 -22.74
N ASN A 333 7.21 47.64 -22.03
CA ASN A 333 8.38 48.26 -21.37
C ASN A 333 8.06 49.41 -20.39
N MET A 334 6.90 49.36 -19.74
CA MET A 334 6.48 50.36 -18.76
C MET A 334 5.46 49.80 -17.78
N THR A 335 5.34 50.42 -16.60
CA THR A 335 4.23 50.18 -15.66
C THR A 335 3.09 51.14 -16.00
N PRO A 336 1.93 50.67 -16.47
CA PRO A 336 0.78 51.54 -16.72
C PRO A 336 0.43 52.36 -15.49
N SER A 337 0.24 53.66 -15.67
CA SER A 337 -0.23 54.58 -14.64
C SER A 337 -1.20 55.57 -15.26
N ALA A 338 -1.97 56.28 -14.43
CA ALA A 338 -2.89 57.31 -14.90
C ALA A 338 -2.21 58.50 -15.63
N ALA A 339 -0.88 58.53 -15.71
CA ALA A 339 -0.08 59.64 -16.22
C ALA A 339 0.82 59.32 -17.42
N ASN A 340 0.96 58.06 -17.85
CA ASN A 340 1.91 57.68 -18.90
C ASN A 340 1.19 56.91 -20.03
N PHE A 341 1.22 57.47 -21.25
CA PHE A 341 0.54 56.95 -22.44
C PHE A 341 1.57 56.57 -23.54
N ALA A 342 2.26 55.44 -23.32
CA ALA A 342 2.98 54.54 -24.26
C ALA A 342 4.09 55.05 -25.23
N ASP A 343 5.19 54.27 -25.31
CA ASP A 343 6.13 54.18 -26.46
C ASP A 343 6.04 52.77 -27.07
N LEU A 344 5.72 52.68 -28.37
CA LEU A 344 5.57 51.43 -29.14
C LEU A 344 6.72 51.29 -30.16
N GLU A 345 7.53 50.22 -30.09
CA GLU A 345 8.51 49.88 -31.14
C GLU A 345 7.99 48.72 -32.01
N VAL A 346 7.98 48.91 -33.34
CA VAL A 346 7.53 47.90 -34.31
C VAL A 346 8.64 47.66 -35.33
N SER A 347 9.22 46.45 -35.36
CA SER A 347 10.38 46.10 -36.22
C SER A 347 10.07 46.00 -37.73
N LYS A 348 8.81 46.22 -38.13
CA LYS A 348 8.31 46.23 -39.52
C LYS A 348 7.28 47.36 -39.66
N ALA A 349 6.43 47.34 -40.67
CA ALA A 349 5.41 48.38 -40.86
C ALA A 349 4.23 48.23 -39.89
N ILE A 350 3.72 49.36 -39.39
CA ILE A 350 2.41 49.47 -38.75
C ILE A 350 1.37 49.76 -39.83
N GLN A 351 0.41 48.85 -40.06
CA GLN A 351 -0.74 49.13 -40.93
C GLN A 351 -1.87 49.77 -40.12
N ILE A 352 -2.06 51.07 -40.28
CA ILE A 352 -3.20 51.78 -39.71
C ILE A 352 -4.37 51.71 -40.70
N ARG A 353 -5.48 51.06 -40.32
CA ARG A 353 -6.71 51.05 -41.12
C ARG A 353 -7.20 52.49 -41.25
N GLY A 354 -7.29 53.00 -42.48
CA GLY A 354 -7.59 54.41 -42.69
C GLY A 354 -9.08 54.76 -42.69
N VAL A 355 -9.35 56.06 -42.56
CA VAL A 355 -10.69 56.67 -42.63
C VAL A 355 -10.71 57.64 -43.81
N ALA A 356 -11.82 57.71 -44.54
CA ALA A 356 -11.99 58.71 -45.61
C ALA A 356 -12.31 60.08 -44.99
N SER A 357 -11.45 61.07 -45.24
CA SER A 357 -11.60 62.41 -44.63
C SER A 357 -11.02 63.50 -45.54
N PRO A 358 -11.63 64.69 -45.63
CA PRO A 358 -11.04 65.82 -46.33
C PRO A 358 -9.66 66.19 -45.75
N ALA A 359 -8.82 66.82 -46.56
CA ALA A 359 -7.56 67.38 -46.08
C ALA A 359 -7.84 68.40 -44.96
N ASN A 360 -7.00 68.39 -43.91
CA ASN A 360 -7.12 69.31 -42.77
C ASN A 360 -8.47 69.23 -42.02
N ALA A 361 -9.13 68.06 -42.04
CA ALA A 361 -10.33 67.83 -41.25
C ALA A 361 -10.09 68.13 -39.77
N ALA A 362 -11.12 68.57 -39.06
CA ALA A 362 -11.03 68.85 -37.63
C ALA A 362 -10.74 67.56 -36.83
N CYS A 363 -10.01 67.70 -35.73
CA CYS A 363 -9.85 66.69 -34.69
C CYS A 363 -10.19 67.31 -33.32
N ALA A 364 -10.62 66.49 -32.36
CA ALA A 364 -10.89 66.99 -31.01
C ALA A 364 -9.60 67.07 -30.19
N THR A 365 -9.60 67.85 -29.11
CA THR A 365 -8.47 67.91 -28.16
C THR A 365 -8.18 66.56 -27.52
N VAL A 366 -9.20 65.70 -27.36
CA VAL A 366 -9.02 64.31 -26.89
C VAL A 366 -8.28 63.42 -27.88
N ASP A 367 -8.19 63.84 -29.15
CA ASP A 367 -7.48 63.12 -30.20
C ASP A 367 -6.04 63.63 -30.38
N GLU A 368 -5.59 64.65 -29.62
CA GLU A 368 -4.25 65.24 -29.78
C GLU A 368 -3.14 64.18 -29.59
N GLY A 369 -2.19 64.15 -30.53
CA GLY A 369 -1.12 63.15 -30.57
C GLY A 369 -1.51 61.82 -31.22
N ALA A 370 -2.79 61.60 -31.55
CA ALA A 370 -3.20 60.41 -32.29
C ALA A 370 -2.67 60.42 -33.73
N ILE A 371 -2.30 59.25 -34.25
CA ILE A 371 -1.87 59.02 -35.64
C ILE A 371 -2.94 58.20 -36.36
N ARG A 372 -3.35 58.65 -37.56
CA ARG A 372 -4.28 57.91 -38.44
C ARG A 372 -3.77 57.84 -39.87
N TYR A 373 -4.33 56.93 -40.67
CA TYR A 373 -4.18 56.95 -42.13
C TYR A 373 -5.42 57.60 -42.77
N ASN A 374 -5.24 58.66 -43.57
CA ASN A 374 -6.32 59.27 -44.33
C ASN A 374 -6.40 58.64 -45.72
N THR A 375 -7.50 57.96 -46.03
CA THR A 375 -7.66 57.23 -47.29
C THR A 375 -7.93 58.14 -48.49
N THR A 376 -8.42 59.37 -48.28
CA THR A 376 -8.69 60.36 -49.34
C THR A 376 -7.40 61.03 -49.80
N THR A 377 -6.58 61.48 -48.85
CA THR A 377 -5.29 62.16 -49.14
C THR A 377 -4.13 61.18 -49.29
N LYS A 378 -4.30 59.91 -48.88
CA LYS A 378 -3.28 58.85 -48.87
C LYS A 378 -2.06 59.19 -48.01
N THR A 379 -2.26 59.92 -46.92
CA THR A 379 -1.20 60.34 -45.99
C THR A 379 -1.46 59.83 -44.58
N HIS A 380 -0.39 59.56 -43.83
CA HIS A 380 -0.51 59.48 -42.37
C HIS A 380 -0.68 60.89 -41.83
N GLU A 381 -1.58 61.07 -40.87
CA GLU A 381 -1.89 62.35 -40.26
C GLU A 381 -1.81 62.25 -38.73
N GLY A 382 -1.24 63.27 -38.10
CA GLY A 382 -1.29 63.50 -36.66
C GLY A 382 -2.32 64.57 -36.31
N CYS A 383 -3.08 64.37 -35.23
CA CYS A 383 -3.95 65.43 -34.70
C CYS A 383 -3.14 66.38 -33.80
N ASN A 384 -3.21 67.68 -34.08
CA ASN A 384 -2.53 68.72 -33.29
C ASN A 384 -3.45 69.41 -32.26
N GLY A 385 -4.53 68.73 -31.84
CA GLY A 385 -5.56 69.26 -30.95
C GLY A 385 -6.61 70.16 -31.62
N SER A 386 -6.53 70.38 -32.94
CA SER A 386 -7.55 71.14 -33.69
C SER A 386 -7.82 70.59 -35.09
N ASN A 387 -6.78 70.14 -35.78
CA ASN A 387 -6.88 69.57 -37.13
C ASN A 387 -5.97 68.36 -37.29
N TRP A 388 -6.38 67.46 -38.18
CA TRP A 388 -5.51 66.43 -38.71
C TRP A 388 -4.54 67.05 -39.72
N LYS A 389 -3.24 66.92 -39.43
CA LYS A 389 -2.14 67.41 -40.28
C LYS A 389 -1.33 66.23 -40.79
N PRO A 390 -0.85 66.24 -42.04
CA PRO A 390 0.08 65.23 -42.51
C PRO A 390 1.29 65.12 -41.56
N LEU A 391 1.68 63.90 -41.22
CA LEU A 391 2.99 63.64 -40.64
C LEU A 391 4.02 63.88 -41.73
N TYR A 392 4.97 64.78 -41.49
CA TYR A 392 5.98 65.20 -42.46
C TYR A 392 6.80 64.03 -43.02
#